data_AF-A0A8J7LS10-F1
#
_entry.id   AF-A0A8J7LS10-F1
#
_cell.length_a   1.000
_cell.length_b   1.000
_cell.length_c   1.000
_cell.angle_alpha   90.00
_cell.angle_beta   90.00
_cell.angle_gamma   90.00
#
_symmetry.space_group_name_H-M   'P 1'
#
loop_
_entity.id
_entity.type
_entity.pdbx_description
1 polymer ?
#
loop_
_entity_poly.entity_id
_entity_poly.type
_entity_poly.pdbx_seq_one_letter_code
_entity_poly.pdbx_strand_id
1 'polypeptide(L)'
;MGYVKWAFILLFWVLLGSFLHYTLPHQDIARITDTYEKRVDLEGENSLFWAQHDTGGNSTVTGRDVFFIQTRLKNGKVMVYRNEDTGWSWPPYFKVNSSNLQAEASDLKSSSEQPKWVVIRHYGWRNEFISIFPNAISVRQVASPDVRLIPWFNIVFLTIMAALCWAVWVRWRRFREARIDPMLQDIGDSVDAAGDVVAEKSGRLRRWFTR
;
A
#
# COMPACT_ATOMS: atom_id res chain seq x y z
N MET A 1 27.76 12.55 2.83
CA MET A 1 27.40 11.22 2.28
C MET A 1 26.49 10.40 3.19
N GLY A 2 26.71 10.32 4.51
CA GLY A 2 25.84 9.57 5.43
C GLY A 2 24.37 10.04 5.44
N TYR A 3 24.12 11.35 5.49
CA TYR A 3 22.76 11.91 5.50
C TYR A 3 21.96 11.61 4.23
N VAL A 4 22.61 11.61 3.05
CA VAL A 4 21.96 11.30 1.77
C VAL A 4 21.51 9.84 1.73
N LYS A 5 22.35 8.91 2.19
CA LYS A 5 21.97 7.49 2.31
C LYS A 5 20.76 7.30 3.23
N TRP A 6 20.75 7.94 4.39
CA TRP A 6 19.63 7.85 5.33
C TRP A 6 18.36 8.50 4.78
N ALA A 7 18.48 9.60 4.03
CA ALA A 7 17.33 10.23 3.37
C ALA A 7 16.66 9.28 2.37
N PHE A 8 17.43 8.57 1.53
CA PHE A 8 16.88 7.58 0.61
C PHE A 8 16.24 6.39 1.32
N ILE A 9 16.86 5.88 2.38
CA ILE A 9 16.29 4.79 3.18
C ILE A 9 14.97 5.22 3.82
N LEU A 10 14.94 6.41 4.43
CA LEU A 10 13.74 6.96 5.04
C LEU A 10 12.63 7.16 4.00
N LEU A 11 12.96 7.76 2.85
CA LEU A 11 12.01 7.97 1.76
C LEU A 11 11.40 6.66 1.29
N PHE A 12 12.22 5.63 1.07
CA PHE A 12 11.74 4.30 0.68
C PHE A 12 10.73 3.74 1.70
N TRP A 13 11.07 3.76 3.00
CA TRP A 13 10.17 3.23 4.03
C TRP A 13 8.90 4.06 4.20
N VAL A 14 8.96 5.37 4.04
CA VAL A 14 7.79 6.25 4.04
C VAL A 14 6.86 5.94 2.87
N LEU A 15 7.41 5.75 1.66
CA LEU A 15 6.63 5.39 0.48
C LEU A 15 5.99 4.01 0.62
N LEU A 16 6.75 3.01 1.08
CA LEU A 16 6.25 1.66 1.32
C LEU A 16 5.16 1.65 2.40
N GLY A 17 5.39 2.33 3.52
CA GLY A 17 4.42 2.45 4.61
C GLY A 17 3.15 3.17 4.15
N SER A 18 3.27 4.24 3.37
CA SER A 18 2.14 4.97 2.79
C SER A 18 1.34 4.11 1.81
N PHE A 19 2.02 3.36 0.96
CA PHE A 19 1.40 2.42 0.03
C PHE A 19 0.63 1.33 0.77
N LEU A 20 1.23 0.70 1.79
CA LEU A 20 0.54 -0.28 2.62
C LEU A 20 -0.63 0.32 3.37
N HIS A 21 -0.47 1.53 3.91
CA HIS A 21 -1.54 2.23 4.62
C HIS A 21 -2.71 2.60 3.71
N TYR A 22 -2.45 3.00 2.46
CA TYR A 22 -3.49 3.28 1.47
C TYR A 22 -4.22 2.00 1.03
N THR A 23 -3.49 0.90 0.89
CA THR A 23 -4.03 -0.33 0.28
C THR A 23 -4.72 -1.24 1.28
N LEU A 24 -4.20 -1.37 2.50
CA LEU A 24 -4.74 -2.26 3.52
C LEU A 24 -6.11 -1.77 4.03
N PRO A 25 -7.00 -2.70 4.41
CA PRO A 25 -8.33 -2.34 4.85
C PRO A 25 -8.28 -1.72 6.26
N HIS A 26 -9.00 -0.63 6.41
CA HIS A 26 -9.31 0.04 7.67
C HIS A 26 -10.76 -0.23 8.05
N GLN A 27 -11.08 -0.02 9.33
CA GLN A 27 -12.43 -0.18 9.83
C GLN A 27 -12.85 1.08 10.57
N ASP A 28 -13.94 1.69 10.12
CA ASP A 28 -14.54 2.86 10.73
C ASP A 28 -15.88 2.49 11.38
N ILE A 29 -16.18 3.14 12.50
CA ILE A 29 -17.48 3.05 13.15
C ILE A 29 -18.26 4.31 12.83
N ALA A 30 -19.40 4.13 12.17
CA ALA A 30 -20.21 5.23 11.69
C ALA A 30 -21.70 4.89 11.76
N ARG A 31 -22.54 5.91 11.64
CA ARG A 31 -23.94 5.76 11.21
C ARG A 31 -24.08 6.23 9.77
N ILE A 32 -24.88 5.53 8.98
CA ILE A 32 -25.14 5.90 7.58
C ILE A 32 -26.25 6.95 7.57
N THR A 33 -25.94 8.11 7.00
CA THR A 33 -26.91 9.21 6.89
C THR A 33 -27.64 9.16 5.56
N ASP A 34 -26.93 8.85 4.48
CA ASP A 34 -27.54 8.70 3.16
C ASP A 34 -26.70 7.84 2.22
N THR A 35 -27.31 7.44 1.12
CA THR A 35 -26.72 6.62 0.06
C THR A 35 -27.20 7.16 -1.28
N TYR A 36 -26.28 7.46 -2.19
CA TYR A 36 -26.64 8.05 -3.49
C TYR A 36 -25.74 7.52 -4.59
N GLU A 37 -26.17 7.71 -5.83
CA GLU A 37 -25.40 7.41 -7.04
C GLU A 37 -25.03 8.73 -7.71
N LYS A 38 -23.80 8.82 -8.23
CA LYS A 38 -23.34 10.00 -8.94
C LYS A 38 -22.45 9.57 -10.11
N ARG A 39 -22.74 10.13 -11.28
CA ARG A 39 -21.85 10.13 -12.44
C ARG A 39 -20.55 10.85 -12.11
N VAL A 40 -19.42 10.16 -12.20
CA VAL A 40 -18.07 10.69 -12.01
C VAL A 40 -17.32 10.61 -13.32
N ASP A 41 -16.77 11.74 -13.76
CA ASP A 41 -15.89 11.82 -14.91
C ASP A 41 -14.44 11.56 -14.47
N LEU A 42 -13.77 10.62 -15.14
CA LEU A 42 -12.46 10.09 -14.75
C LEU A 42 -11.28 10.87 -15.37
N GLU A 43 -11.54 11.97 -16.07
CA GLU A 43 -10.53 12.79 -16.78
C GLU A 43 -9.83 13.83 -15.87
N GLY A 44 -10.02 13.76 -14.55
CA GLY A 44 -9.47 14.73 -13.59
C GLY A 44 -8.10 14.37 -12.99
N GLU A 45 -7.53 15.32 -12.24
CA GLU A 45 -6.25 15.19 -11.51
C GLU A 45 -6.22 14.04 -10.49
N ASN A 46 -7.39 13.54 -10.08
CA ASN A 46 -7.56 12.44 -9.14
C ASN A 46 -7.85 11.08 -9.80
N SER A 47 -7.78 10.98 -11.13
CA SER A 47 -8.06 9.76 -11.92
C SER A 47 -7.34 8.51 -11.39
N LEU A 48 -6.08 8.65 -10.98
CA LEU A 48 -5.25 7.57 -10.42
C LEU A 48 -5.81 6.94 -9.14
N PHE A 49 -6.72 7.63 -8.44
CA PHE A 49 -7.29 7.13 -7.20
C PHE A 49 -8.57 6.33 -7.43
N TRP A 50 -9.16 6.31 -8.63
CA TRP A 50 -10.41 5.61 -8.94
C TRP A 50 -10.17 4.16 -9.39
N ALA A 51 -11.17 3.30 -9.21
CA ALA A 51 -11.08 1.92 -9.68
C ALA A 51 -10.97 1.92 -11.21
N GLN A 52 -9.95 1.27 -11.77
CA GLN A 52 -9.66 1.42 -13.20
C GLN A 52 -10.86 1.02 -14.06
N HIS A 53 -11.59 -0.07 -13.79
CA HIS A 53 -12.78 -0.47 -14.56
C HIS A 53 -13.75 -1.35 -13.75
N ASP A 54 -15.06 -1.15 -13.92
CA ASP A 54 -16.06 -2.15 -13.53
C ASP A 54 -15.87 -3.41 -14.36
N THR A 55 -16.03 -4.58 -13.75
CA THR A 55 -15.91 -5.87 -14.44
C THR A 55 -16.96 -5.96 -15.55
N GLY A 56 -16.54 -5.84 -16.81
CA GLY A 56 -17.40 -5.92 -18.00
C GLY A 56 -17.78 -4.58 -18.64
N GLY A 57 -17.27 -3.44 -18.15
CA GLY A 57 -17.52 -2.12 -18.73
C GLY A 57 -16.68 -1.79 -19.98
N ASN A 58 -17.22 -0.93 -20.85
CA ASN A 58 -16.53 -0.47 -22.06
C ASN A 58 -15.41 0.54 -21.72
N SER A 59 -14.18 0.24 -22.13
CA SER A 59 -12.95 1.03 -21.87
C SER A 59 -12.91 2.42 -22.52
N THR A 60 -13.88 2.77 -23.38
CA THR A 60 -13.95 4.07 -24.07
C THR A 60 -14.84 5.10 -23.37
N VAL A 61 -15.51 4.74 -22.27
CA VAL A 61 -16.42 5.66 -21.57
C VAL A 61 -15.66 6.41 -20.48
N THR A 62 -15.64 7.74 -20.60
CA THR A 62 -14.85 8.66 -19.77
C THR A 62 -15.50 9.04 -18.44
N GLY A 63 -16.74 8.60 -18.22
CA GLY A 63 -17.41 8.69 -16.92
C GLY A 63 -18.12 7.39 -16.55
N ARG A 64 -18.37 7.19 -15.26
CA ARG A 64 -19.17 6.06 -14.75
C ARG A 64 -20.02 6.47 -13.57
N ASP A 65 -21.07 5.71 -13.33
CA ASP A 65 -21.92 5.93 -12.16
C ASP A 65 -21.31 5.23 -10.96
N VAL A 66 -21.06 6.00 -9.91
CA VAL A 66 -20.42 5.53 -8.69
C VAL A 66 -21.40 5.69 -7.54
N PHE A 67 -21.57 4.61 -6.78
CA PHE A 67 -22.29 4.65 -5.53
C PHE A 67 -21.47 5.31 -4.44
N PHE A 68 -22.14 6.11 -3.61
CA PHE A 68 -21.58 6.76 -2.45
C PHE A 68 -22.40 6.46 -1.21
N ILE A 69 -21.71 6.35 -0.08
CA ILE A 69 -22.27 6.12 1.25
C ILE A 69 -21.84 7.29 2.12
N GLN A 70 -22.78 8.14 2.50
CA GLN A 70 -22.56 9.26 3.42
C GLN A 70 -22.74 8.80 4.85
N THR A 71 -21.81 9.20 5.71
CA THR A 71 -21.80 8.74 7.10
C THR A 71 -21.39 9.82 8.08
N ARG A 72 -21.75 9.58 9.34
CA ARG A 72 -21.23 10.31 10.49
C ARG A 72 -20.46 9.32 11.36
N LEU A 73 -19.17 9.56 11.50
CA LEU A 73 -18.30 8.76 12.36
C LEU A 73 -18.73 8.92 13.83
N LYS A 74 -18.28 8.00 14.70
CA LYS A 74 -18.56 8.08 16.15
C LYS A 74 -18.15 9.41 16.81
N ASN A 75 -17.18 10.11 16.23
CA ASN A 75 -16.72 11.43 16.68
C ASN A 75 -17.47 12.61 16.04
N GLY A 76 -18.56 12.35 15.30
CA GLY A 76 -19.40 13.35 14.64
C GLY A 76 -18.90 13.84 13.27
N LYS A 77 -17.66 13.51 12.88
CA LYS A 77 -17.09 13.93 11.59
C LYS A 77 -17.84 13.27 10.43
N VAL A 78 -17.97 14.01 9.32
CA VAL A 78 -18.46 13.46 8.06
C VAL A 78 -17.39 12.55 7.49
N MET A 79 -17.82 11.38 7.02
CA MET A 79 -17.01 10.55 6.13
C MET A 79 -17.89 10.07 4.99
N VAL A 80 -17.37 10.18 3.77
CA VAL A 80 -18.05 9.71 2.56
C VAL A 80 -17.18 8.64 1.94
N TYR A 81 -17.77 7.47 1.72
CA TYR A 81 -17.12 6.36 1.03
C TYR A 81 -17.70 6.25 -0.36
N ARG A 82 -16.85 5.95 -1.34
CA ARG A 82 -17.33 5.41 -2.61
C ARG A 82 -17.55 3.91 -2.46
N ASN A 83 -18.37 3.33 -3.32
CA ASN A 83 -18.71 1.93 -3.32
C ASN A 83 -18.60 1.42 -4.77
N GLU A 84 -17.38 1.09 -5.17
CA GLU A 84 -17.06 0.57 -6.50
C GLU A 84 -16.64 -0.89 -6.42
N ASP A 85 -16.86 -1.64 -7.49
CA ASP A 85 -16.30 -2.97 -7.64
C ASP A 85 -14.81 -2.86 -7.93
N THR A 86 -14.03 -3.63 -7.16
CA THR A 86 -12.59 -3.68 -7.34
C THR A 86 -12.22 -4.78 -8.33
N GLY A 87 -13.03 -5.84 -8.40
CA GLY A 87 -12.78 -6.98 -9.27
C GLY A 87 -11.35 -7.52 -9.10
N TRP A 88 -10.63 -7.64 -10.21
CA TRP A 88 -9.24 -8.07 -10.25
C TRP A 88 -8.22 -6.91 -10.12
N SER A 89 -8.70 -5.67 -10.00
CA SER A 89 -7.88 -4.48 -9.88
C SER A 89 -7.21 -4.39 -8.52
N TRP A 90 -6.19 -3.54 -8.41
CA TRP A 90 -5.50 -3.30 -7.15
C TRP A 90 -6.28 -2.35 -6.22
N PRO A 91 -6.36 -2.62 -4.90
CA PRO A 91 -5.93 -3.83 -4.21
C PRO A 91 -6.89 -5.00 -4.52
N PRO A 92 -6.40 -6.24 -4.72
CA PRO A 92 -7.18 -7.36 -5.23
C PRO A 92 -8.09 -7.96 -4.14
N TYR A 93 -9.09 -7.19 -3.70
CA TYR A 93 -10.10 -7.65 -2.74
C TYR A 93 -11.23 -8.45 -3.39
N PHE A 94 -11.23 -8.59 -4.72
CA PHE A 94 -12.24 -9.36 -5.48
C PHE A 94 -13.68 -8.99 -5.16
N LYS A 95 -13.90 -7.70 -4.87
CA LYS A 95 -15.21 -7.15 -4.60
C LYS A 95 -15.96 -6.92 -5.92
N VAL A 96 -17.11 -7.58 -6.05
CA VAL A 96 -17.98 -7.59 -7.26
C VAL A 96 -19.47 -7.48 -6.88
N ASN A 97 -19.76 -6.82 -5.76
CA ASN A 97 -21.07 -6.75 -5.13
C ASN A 97 -21.45 -5.33 -4.71
N SER A 98 -20.96 -4.32 -5.43
CA SER A 98 -21.22 -2.89 -5.16
C SER A 98 -22.72 -2.58 -5.00
N SER A 99 -23.57 -3.04 -5.92
CA SER A 99 -25.03 -2.83 -5.86
C SER A 99 -25.67 -3.46 -4.61
N ASN A 100 -25.27 -4.68 -4.24
CA ASN A 100 -25.79 -5.35 -3.03
C ASN A 100 -25.35 -4.60 -1.77
N LEU A 101 -24.07 -4.21 -1.70
CA LEU A 101 -23.54 -3.41 -0.59
C LEU A 101 -24.27 -2.06 -0.47
N GLN A 102 -24.66 -1.47 -1.60
CA GLN A 102 -25.42 -0.22 -1.62
C GLN A 102 -26.83 -0.42 -1.06
N ALA A 103 -27.50 -1.52 -1.40
CA ALA A 103 -28.81 -1.86 -0.85
C ALA A 103 -28.73 -2.10 0.68
N GLU A 104 -27.74 -2.88 1.13
CA GLU A 104 -27.48 -3.11 2.57
C GLU A 104 -27.20 -1.80 3.31
N ALA A 105 -26.38 -0.92 2.74
CA ALA A 105 -26.11 0.40 3.31
C ALA A 105 -27.37 1.28 3.40
N SER A 106 -28.24 1.19 2.40
CA SER A 106 -29.51 1.94 2.36
C SER A 106 -30.48 1.51 3.45
N ASP A 107 -30.57 0.20 3.74
CA ASP A 107 -31.40 -0.37 4.82
C ASP A 107 -30.91 0.04 6.22
N LEU A 108 -29.60 0.25 6.34
CA LEU A 108 -28.94 0.65 7.58
C LEU A 108 -28.94 2.18 7.83
N LYS A 109 -29.61 2.97 6.98
CA LYS A 109 -29.76 4.42 7.20
C LYS A 109 -30.45 4.72 8.53
N SER A 110 -29.95 5.75 9.21
CA SER A 110 -30.45 6.15 10.52
C SER A 110 -30.17 7.62 10.86
N SER A 111 -31.04 8.18 11.69
CA SER A 111 -30.92 9.56 12.17
C SER A 111 -30.04 9.66 13.42
N SER A 112 -29.80 10.88 13.89
CA SER A 112 -29.10 11.11 15.17
C SER A 112 -29.92 10.64 16.38
N GLU A 113 -31.24 10.65 16.26
CA GLU A 113 -32.18 10.34 17.34
C GLU A 113 -32.36 8.82 17.51
N GLN A 114 -32.25 8.06 16.41
CA GLN A 114 -32.33 6.59 16.41
C GLN A 114 -31.15 5.97 15.65
N PRO A 115 -29.91 6.09 16.18
CA PRO A 115 -28.71 5.70 15.43
C PRO A 115 -28.58 4.18 15.29
N LYS A 116 -28.37 3.72 14.05
CA LYS A 116 -27.87 2.39 13.74
C LYS A 116 -26.36 2.48 13.50
N TRP A 117 -25.59 1.91 14.42
CA TRP A 117 -24.13 1.89 14.28
C TRP A 117 -23.69 0.75 13.37
N VAL A 118 -22.77 1.07 12.47
CA VAL A 118 -22.19 0.13 11.53
C VAL A 118 -20.68 0.20 11.58
N VAL A 119 -20.04 -0.93 11.29
CA VAL A 119 -18.62 -1.00 10.98
C VAL A 119 -18.48 -1.03 9.47
N ILE A 120 -17.78 -0.05 8.93
CA ILE A 120 -17.49 0.09 7.51
C ILE A 120 -16.03 -0.28 7.32
N ARG A 121 -15.79 -1.37 6.60
CA ARG A 121 -14.43 -1.71 6.18
C ARG A 121 -14.16 -1.05 4.84
N HIS A 122 -13.04 -0.35 4.70
CA HIS A 122 -12.71 0.39 3.49
C HIS A 122 -11.19 0.40 3.25
N TYR A 123 -10.75 0.79 2.07
CA TYR A 123 -9.35 1.13 1.79
C TYR A 123 -9.25 2.49 1.11
N GLY A 124 -8.04 3.03 1.02
CA GLY A 124 -7.78 4.36 0.50
C GLY A 124 -7.97 5.47 1.53
N TRP A 125 -7.65 6.69 1.12
CA TRP A 125 -7.71 7.87 1.98
C TRP A 125 -8.89 8.76 1.61
N ARG A 126 -9.33 9.56 2.58
CA ARG A 126 -10.20 10.71 2.32
C ARG A 126 -9.33 11.95 2.13
N ASN A 127 -9.48 12.62 0.99
CA ASN A 127 -8.90 13.94 0.77
C ASN A 127 -9.92 14.84 0.07
N GLU A 128 -10.34 15.92 0.72
CA GLU A 128 -11.40 16.79 0.22
C GLU A 128 -10.90 17.74 -0.88
N PHE A 129 -9.64 18.18 -0.80
CA PHE A 129 -9.06 19.15 -1.74
C PHE A 129 -9.00 18.63 -3.17
N ILE A 130 -8.76 17.32 -3.33
CA ILE A 130 -8.66 16.64 -4.62
C ILE A 130 -9.72 15.55 -4.78
N SER A 131 -10.82 15.65 -4.03
CA SER A 131 -12.00 14.77 -4.15
C SER A 131 -11.67 13.27 -4.18
N ILE A 132 -10.80 12.81 -3.28
CA ILE A 132 -10.51 11.38 -3.08
C ILE A 132 -11.44 10.84 -2.00
N PHE A 133 -12.11 9.74 -2.32
CA PHE A 133 -13.00 9.03 -1.42
C PHE A 133 -12.48 7.60 -1.20
N PRO A 134 -12.37 7.14 0.06
CA PRO A 134 -12.05 5.75 0.34
C PRO A 134 -13.11 4.81 -0.21
N ASN A 135 -12.71 3.63 -0.70
CA ASN A 135 -13.64 2.63 -1.24
C ASN A 135 -14.12 1.68 -0.14
N ALA A 136 -15.44 1.61 0.07
CA ALA A 136 -16.07 0.68 1.00
C ALA A 136 -15.96 -0.75 0.47
N ILE A 137 -15.56 -1.68 1.32
CA ILE A 137 -15.47 -3.12 1.05
C ILE A 137 -16.69 -3.85 1.61
N SER A 138 -17.10 -3.51 2.83
CA SER A 138 -18.22 -4.17 3.51
C SER A 138 -18.80 -3.29 4.60
N VAL A 139 -20.10 -3.41 4.85
CA VAL A 139 -20.83 -2.76 5.94
C VAL A 139 -21.43 -3.86 6.81
N ARG A 140 -21.35 -3.71 8.13
CA ARG A 140 -22.05 -4.61 9.08
C ARG A 140 -22.58 -3.82 10.25
N GLN A 141 -23.81 -4.11 10.68
CA GLN A 141 -24.38 -3.50 11.87
C GLN A 141 -23.67 -3.98 13.14
N VAL A 142 -23.55 -3.10 14.12
CA VAL A 142 -23.03 -3.38 15.46
C VAL A 142 -23.97 -2.82 16.51
N ALA A 143 -23.94 -3.42 17.71
CA ALA A 143 -24.82 -3.02 18.80
C ALA A 143 -24.48 -1.65 19.39
N SER A 144 -23.23 -1.20 19.29
CA SER A 144 -22.73 0.01 19.96
C SER A 144 -21.57 0.65 19.18
N PRO A 145 -21.35 1.98 19.30
CA PRO A 145 -20.21 2.67 18.69
C PRO A 145 -18.86 2.35 19.36
N ASP A 146 -18.87 1.68 20.53
CA ASP A 146 -17.68 1.42 21.33
C ASP A 146 -17.16 -0.02 21.17
N VAL A 147 -17.56 -0.70 20.10
CA VAL A 147 -17.05 -2.03 19.79
C VAL A 147 -15.54 -2.00 19.51
N ARG A 148 -14.82 -2.97 20.07
CA ARG A 148 -13.40 -3.14 19.80
C ARG A 148 -13.20 -3.72 18.40
N LEU A 149 -12.43 -3.01 17.57
CA LEU A 149 -12.06 -3.43 16.24
C LEU A 149 -10.61 -3.86 16.23
N ILE A 150 -10.37 -5.13 15.90
CA ILE A 150 -9.02 -5.68 15.76
C ILE A 150 -8.79 -5.97 14.27
N PRO A 151 -7.77 -5.36 13.63
CA PRO A 151 -7.52 -5.51 12.21
C PRO A 151 -6.79 -6.83 11.92
N TRP A 152 -7.44 -7.97 12.20
CA TRP A 152 -6.86 -9.30 12.08
C TRP A 152 -6.27 -9.58 10.69
N PHE A 153 -6.95 -9.14 9.63
CA PHE A 153 -6.44 -9.26 8.27
C PHE A 153 -5.08 -8.58 8.12
N ASN A 154 -4.95 -7.33 8.59
CA ASN A 154 -3.71 -6.56 8.48
C ASN A 154 -2.60 -7.21 9.32
N ILE A 155 -2.92 -7.67 10.54
CA ILE A 155 -1.95 -8.35 11.41
C ILE A 155 -1.40 -9.60 10.71
N VAL A 156 -2.27 -10.47 10.22
CA VAL A 156 -1.86 -11.71 9.54
C VAL A 156 -1.08 -11.40 8.27
N PHE A 157 -1.60 -10.50 7.42
CA PHE A 157 -0.96 -10.11 6.17
C PHE A 157 0.44 -9.53 6.39
N LEU A 158 0.59 -8.56 7.29
CA LEU A 158 1.87 -7.92 7.59
C LEU A 158 2.86 -8.91 8.22
N THR A 159 2.38 -9.82 9.07
CA THR A 159 3.22 -10.86 9.68
C THR A 159 3.77 -11.81 8.62
N ILE A 160 2.92 -12.29 7.71
CA ILE A 160 3.33 -13.15 6.60
C ILE A 160 4.30 -12.41 5.68
N MET A 161 3.99 -11.15 5.31
CA MET A 161 4.86 -10.34 4.47
C MET A 161 6.23 -10.14 5.11
N ALA A 162 6.30 -9.83 6.41
CA ALA A 162 7.56 -9.73 7.14
C ALA A 162 8.33 -11.06 7.16
N ALA A 163 7.64 -12.18 7.39
CA ALA A 163 8.25 -13.51 7.35
C ALA A 163 8.82 -13.86 5.96
N LEU A 164 8.12 -13.48 4.88
CA LEU A 164 8.59 -13.66 3.50
C LEU A 164 9.81 -12.78 3.20
N CYS A 165 9.76 -11.49 3.55
CA CYS A 165 10.92 -10.59 3.42
C CYS A 165 12.14 -11.13 4.17
N TRP A 166 11.93 -11.63 5.39
CA TRP A 166 12.98 -12.28 6.18
C TRP A 166 13.51 -13.53 5.49
N ALA A 167 12.64 -14.41 5.00
CA ALA A 167 13.03 -15.66 4.32
C ALA A 167 13.84 -15.40 3.04
N VAL A 168 13.48 -14.37 2.27
CA VAL A 168 14.24 -13.91 1.09
C VAL A 168 15.58 -13.32 1.52
N TRP A 169 15.60 -12.47 2.54
CA TRP A 169 16.82 -11.84 3.03
C TRP A 169 17.84 -12.85 3.56
N VAL A 170 17.40 -13.84 4.36
CA VAL A 170 18.28 -14.91 4.84
C VAL A 170 18.85 -15.73 3.69
N ARG A 171 18.03 -16.07 2.68
CA ARG A 171 18.48 -16.81 1.49
C ARG A 171 19.47 -16.00 0.66
N TRP A 172 19.20 -14.71 0.48
CA TRP A 172 20.10 -13.81 -0.22
C TRP A 172 21.44 -13.68 0.50
N ARG A 173 21.44 -13.52 1.83
CA ARG A 173 22.67 -13.48 2.62
C ARG A 173 23.48 -14.77 2.48
N ARG A 174 22.84 -15.93 2.63
CA ARG A 174 23.50 -17.24 2.45
C ARG A 174 24.05 -17.42 1.03
N PHE A 175 23.31 -16.99 0.02
CA PHE A 175 23.76 -17.04 -1.37
C PHE A 175 24.97 -16.14 -1.61
N ARG A 176 24.94 -14.93 -1.08
CA ARG A 176 26.05 -13.97 -1.17
C ARG A 176 27.32 -14.53 -0.51
N GLU A 177 27.21 -15.04 0.71
CA GLU A 177 28.34 -15.65 1.43
C GLU A 177 28.92 -16.86 0.67
N ALA A 178 28.07 -17.69 0.06
CA ALA A 178 28.51 -18.90 -0.62
C ALA A 178 29.05 -18.69 -2.05
N ARG A 179 28.67 -17.61 -2.74
CA ARG A 179 28.92 -17.45 -4.19
C ARG A 179 29.54 -16.12 -4.58
N ILE A 180 29.25 -15.04 -3.87
CA ILE A 180 29.68 -13.69 -4.23
C ILE A 180 30.92 -13.30 -3.44
N ASP A 181 30.91 -13.52 -2.12
CA ASP A 181 32.03 -13.13 -1.26
C ASP A 181 33.35 -13.85 -1.64
N PRO A 182 33.37 -15.16 -2.00
CA PRO A 182 34.59 -15.82 -2.48
C PRO A 182 35.11 -15.24 -3.79
N MET A 183 34.23 -14.91 -4.74
CA MET A 183 34.64 -14.29 -6.00
C MET A 183 35.20 -12.88 -5.81
N LEU A 184 34.64 -12.11 -4.86
CA LEU A 184 35.16 -10.78 -4.52
C LEU A 184 36.54 -10.87 -3.85
N GLN A 185 36.76 -11.88 -3.00
CA GLN A 185 38.07 -12.17 -2.42
C GLN A 185 39.07 -12.60 -3.49
N ASP A 186 38.72 -13.54 -4.37
CA ASP A 186 39.60 -13.98 -5.47
C ASP A 186 40.01 -12.81 -6.39
N ILE A 187 39.08 -11.91 -6.71
CA ILE A 187 39.39 -10.71 -7.50
C ILE A 187 40.31 -9.77 -6.71
N GLY A 188 40.05 -9.54 -5.42
CA GLY A 188 40.91 -8.72 -4.56
C GLY A 188 42.35 -9.26 -4.50
N ASP A 189 42.49 -10.55 -4.18
CA ASP A 189 43.77 -11.23 -4.10
C ASP A 189 44.53 -11.19 -5.45
N SER A 190 43.81 -11.29 -6.58
CA SER A 190 44.42 -11.18 -7.92
C SER A 190 44.97 -9.79 -8.23
N VAL A 191 44.29 -8.74 -7.76
CA VAL A 191 44.69 -7.34 -7.97
C VAL A 191 45.85 -6.97 -7.05
N ASP A 192 45.80 -7.39 -5.79
CA ASP A 192 46.88 -7.18 -4.82
C ASP A 192 48.16 -7.90 -5.27
N ALA A 193 48.06 -9.16 -5.69
CA ALA A 193 49.20 -9.90 -6.23
C ALA A 193 49.80 -9.24 -7.50
N ALA A 194 48.96 -8.70 -8.39
CA ALA A 194 49.42 -7.95 -9.55
C ALA A 194 50.12 -6.64 -9.14
N GLY A 195 49.62 -5.95 -8.11
CA GLY A 195 50.23 -4.76 -7.53
C GLY A 195 51.62 -5.03 -6.94
N ASP A 196 51.76 -6.11 -6.17
CA ASP A 196 53.02 -6.51 -5.54
C ASP A 196 54.10 -6.85 -6.58
N VAL A 197 53.74 -7.55 -7.66
CA VAL A 197 54.68 -7.88 -8.75
C VAL A 197 55.16 -6.62 -9.48
N VAL A 198 54.29 -5.64 -9.68
CA VAL A 198 54.66 -4.35 -10.28
C VAL A 198 55.56 -3.56 -9.34
N ALA A 199 55.24 -3.52 -8.05
CA ALA A 199 56.06 -2.87 -7.03
C ALA A 199 57.46 -3.50 -6.94
N GLU A 200 57.57 -4.83 -6.94
CA GLU A 200 58.85 -5.54 -6.87
C GLU A 200 59.73 -5.29 -8.10
N LYS A 201 59.15 -5.29 -9.31
CA LYS A 201 59.87 -4.95 -10.55
C LYS A 201 60.39 -3.51 -10.52
N SER A 202 59.58 -2.56 -10.04
CA SER A 202 60.01 -1.17 -9.88
C SER A 202 61.15 -1.02 -8.85
N GLY A 203 61.11 -1.81 -7.76
CA GLY A 203 62.14 -1.82 -6.72
C GLY A 203 63.46 -2.48 -7.15
N ARG A 204 63.45 -3.44 -8.08
CA ARG A 204 64.67 -4.01 -8.69
C ARG A 204 65.31 -3.05 -9.68
N LEU A 205 64.51 -2.35 -10.50
CA LEU A 205 65.00 -1.31 -11.41
C LEU A 205 65.64 -0.15 -10.63
N ARG A 206 64.99 0.34 -9.57
CA ARG A 206 65.53 1.43 -8.75
C ARG A 206 66.85 1.06 -8.06
N ARG A 207 67.03 -0.21 -7.64
CA ARG A 207 68.30 -0.73 -7.11
C ARG A 207 69.42 -0.86 -8.15
N TRP A 208 69.06 -1.01 -9.43
CA TRP A 208 70.04 -1.04 -10.52
C TRP A 208 70.58 0.36 -10.84
N PHE A 209 69.74 1.40 -10.74
CA PHE A 209 70.13 2.80 -10.95
C PHE A 209 70.83 3.48 -9.76
N THR A 210 70.93 2.82 -8.60
CA THR A 210 71.56 3.37 -7.39
C THR A 210 72.88 2.68 -7.03
N ARG A 211 73.46 1.92 -7.97
CA ARG A 211 74.76 1.25 -7.81
C ARG A 211 75.82 1.88 -8.69
#